data_AF-A0A143HA33-F1
#
_entry.id   AF-A0A143HA33-F1
#
_cell.length_a   1.000
_cell.length_b   1.000
_cell.length_c   1.000
_cell.angle_alpha   90.00
_cell.angle_beta   90.00
_cell.angle_gamma   90.00
#
_symmetry.space_group_name_H-M   'P 1'
#
loop_
_entity.id
_entity.type
_entity.pdbx_description
1 polymer ?
#
loop_
_entity_poly.entity_id
_entity_poly.type
_entity_poly.pdbx_seq_one_letter_code
_entity_poly.pdbx_strand_id
1 'polypeptide(L)'
;MIDYQREEFILDMPENSLNLNIPYAFFIDHASLNWNELYFGLKSQYVSLNYAIEKAVSEVSINGNTSNTLFELASLFKNEEDLAEKYINDLITEKIMDSILLEKKQFMIDCKNKYLYIALLWLYQNPKKYNHPKRYDSELKEIDYSTKVYDVIWDFKIPSIPARDFRYFSMTFEVTEKNQELFLNRWNQFLEEQKQIVK
;
A
#
# COMPACT_ATOMS: atom_id res chain seq x y z
N MET A 1 -18.42 10.83 19.40
CA MET A 1 -17.39 10.21 18.55
C MET A 1 -18.11 9.68 17.35
N ILE A 2 -17.93 10.30 16.18
CA ILE A 2 -18.53 9.79 14.95
C ILE A 2 -17.60 8.68 14.48
N ASP A 3 -18.13 7.46 14.37
CA ASP A 3 -17.46 6.32 13.74
C ASP A 3 -17.17 6.68 12.29
N TYR A 4 -15.93 7.06 11.98
CA TYR A 4 -15.54 7.56 10.66
C TYR A 4 -15.23 6.45 9.67
N GLN A 5 -14.98 5.25 10.17
CA GLN A 5 -15.10 4.01 9.43
C GLN A 5 -16.47 3.45 9.78
N ARG A 6 -17.29 3.15 8.77
CA ARG A 6 -18.35 2.18 9.07
C ARG A 6 -17.62 0.93 9.54
N GLU A 7 -17.90 0.45 10.75
CA GLU A 7 -17.17 -0.68 11.33
C GLU A 7 -17.11 -1.88 10.36
N GLU A 8 -18.11 -2.01 9.50
CA GLU A 8 -18.19 -2.99 8.41
C GLU A 8 -17.00 -2.97 7.45
N PHE A 9 -16.35 -1.82 7.19
CA PHE A 9 -15.26 -1.70 6.22
C PHE A 9 -13.86 -1.79 6.80
N ILE A 10 -13.73 -1.90 8.13
CA ILE A 10 -12.40 -1.91 8.78
C ILE A 10 -11.60 -3.13 8.35
N LEU A 11 -12.26 -4.28 8.24
CA LEU A 11 -11.63 -5.56 7.90
C LEU A 11 -11.57 -5.83 6.39
N ASP A 12 -12.16 -4.97 5.56
CA ASP A 12 -12.07 -5.12 4.10
C ASP A 12 -10.64 -4.95 3.63
N MET A 13 -10.16 -5.90 2.82
CA MET A 13 -8.87 -5.77 2.14
C MET A 13 -8.96 -4.72 1.02
N PRO A 14 -7.93 -3.86 0.86
CA PRO A 14 -7.87 -2.92 -0.26
C PRO A 14 -7.87 -3.63 -1.63
N GLU A 15 -8.49 -3.02 -2.63
CA GLU A 15 -8.74 -3.62 -3.95
C GLU A 15 -7.61 -3.40 -4.98
N ASN A 16 -6.70 -2.44 -4.74
CA ASN A 16 -5.66 -1.98 -5.67
C ASN A 16 -6.19 -1.73 -7.10
N SER A 17 -7.20 -0.86 -7.19
CA SER A 17 -7.96 -0.59 -8.41
C SER A 17 -7.12 0.00 -9.55
N LEU A 18 -6.07 0.75 -9.21
CA LEU A 18 -5.11 1.33 -10.17
C LEU A 18 -3.95 0.39 -10.56
N ASN A 19 -3.91 -0.84 -10.03
CA ASN A 19 -2.78 -1.76 -10.19
C ASN A 19 -1.43 -1.12 -9.82
N LEU A 20 -1.37 -0.41 -8.70
CA LEU A 20 -0.12 0.19 -8.25
C LEU A 20 0.88 -0.93 -7.98
N ASN A 21 1.96 -0.93 -8.75
CA ASN A 21 3.14 -1.75 -8.52
C ASN A 21 4.25 -0.84 -7.97
N ILE A 22 4.29 -0.74 -6.64
CA ILE A 22 5.25 0.11 -5.93
C ILE A 22 6.54 -0.70 -5.76
N PRO A 23 7.74 -0.17 -6.06
CA PRO A 23 8.99 -0.92 -5.85
C PRO A 23 9.35 -1.09 -4.37
N TYR A 24 9.92 -2.23 -3.98
CA TYR A 24 10.31 -2.50 -2.58
C TYR A 24 11.27 -1.46 -2.04
N ALA A 25 12.30 -1.11 -2.81
CA ALA A 25 13.24 -0.03 -2.48
C ALA A 25 12.51 1.28 -2.12
N PHE A 26 11.50 1.65 -2.90
CA PHE A 26 10.72 2.85 -2.62
C PHE A 26 9.95 2.74 -1.30
N PHE A 27 9.35 1.57 -1.04
CA PHE A 27 8.62 1.34 0.21
C PHE A 27 9.54 1.52 1.42
N ILE A 28 10.67 0.83 1.44
CA ILE A 28 11.58 0.84 2.60
C ILE A 28 12.27 2.19 2.84
N ASP A 29 12.45 3.00 1.79
CA ASP A 29 12.99 4.36 1.90
C ASP A 29 12.04 5.31 2.64
N HIS A 30 10.73 4.99 2.69
CA HIS A 30 9.69 5.88 3.19
C HIS A 30 8.89 5.33 4.37
N ALA A 31 8.91 4.02 4.62
CA ALA A 31 8.26 3.39 5.76
C ALA A 31 8.94 2.06 6.16
N SER A 32 8.83 1.71 7.45
CA SER A 32 9.21 0.39 7.93
C SER A 32 8.18 -0.66 7.49
N LEU A 33 8.66 -1.88 7.22
CA LEU A 33 7.81 -3.00 6.81
C LEU A 33 8.24 -4.27 7.57
N ASN A 34 7.46 -4.67 8.57
CA ASN A 34 7.63 -5.97 9.22
C ASN A 34 6.93 -7.09 8.41
N TRP A 35 7.11 -8.35 8.81
CA TRP A 35 6.56 -9.50 8.07
C TRP A 35 5.02 -9.56 8.07
N ASN A 36 4.37 -9.14 9.15
CA ASN A 36 2.90 -9.10 9.21
C ASN A 36 2.35 -8.00 8.29
N GLU A 37 2.99 -6.83 8.28
CA GLU A 37 2.62 -5.73 7.39
C GLU A 37 2.90 -6.08 5.92
N LEU A 38 3.95 -6.86 5.63
CA LEU A 38 4.20 -7.40 4.30
C LEU A 38 3.09 -8.36 3.91
N TYR A 39 2.64 -9.23 4.81
CA TYR A 39 1.54 -10.14 4.57
C TYR A 39 0.24 -9.41 4.21
N PHE A 40 -0.07 -8.31 4.91
CA PHE A 40 -1.17 -7.40 4.51
C PHE A 40 -0.98 -6.86 3.08
N GLY A 41 0.23 -6.42 2.73
CA GLY A 41 0.55 -5.95 1.38
C GLY A 41 0.30 -7.00 0.30
N LEU A 42 0.74 -8.24 0.56
CA LEU A 42 0.55 -9.36 -0.36
C LEU A 42 -0.93 -9.65 -0.57
N LYS A 43 -1.71 -9.70 0.51
CA LYS A 43 -3.16 -9.96 0.43
C LYS A 43 -3.94 -8.81 -0.21
N SER A 44 -3.46 -7.57 -0.12
CA SER A 44 -4.05 -6.41 -0.80
C SER A 44 -3.55 -6.22 -2.23
N GLN A 45 -2.63 -7.05 -2.71
CA GLN A 45 -1.99 -6.94 -4.03
C GLN A 45 -1.27 -5.61 -4.29
N TYR A 46 -0.97 -4.83 -3.24
CA TYR A 46 -0.16 -3.61 -3.35
C TYR A 46 1.34 -3.93 -3.43
N VAL A 47 1.73 -5.15 -3.07
CA VAL A 47 3.08 -5.69 -3.25
C VAL A 47 3.02 -7.09 -3.84
N SER A 48 4.01 -7.43 -4.66
CA SER A 48 4.18 -8.76 -5.24
C SER A 48 4.95 -9.70 -4.31
N LEU A 49 4.93 -11.01 -4.58
CA LEU A 49 5.76 -12.00 -3.87
C LEU A 49 7.27 -11.66 -3.89
N ASN A 50 7.75 -10.95 -4.92
CA ASN A 50 9.12 -10.45 -4.97
C ASN A 50 9.51 -9.54 -3.80
N TYR A 51 8.56 -8.85 -3.15
CA TYR A 51 8.84 -8.10 -1.92
C TYR A 51 9.30 -9.01 -0.79
N ALA A 52 8.74 -10.22 -0.70
CA ALA A 52 9.10 -11.17 0.33
C ALA A 52 10.54 -11.67 0.14
N ILE A 53 10.94 -11.92 -1.12
CA ILE A 53 12.33 -12.26 -1.47
C ILE A 53 13.26 -11.11 -1.08
N GLU A 54 12.96 -9.87 -1.49
CA GLU A 54 13.81 -8.72 -1.18
C GLU A 54 13.91 -8.44 0.32
N LYS A 55 12.80 -8.60 1.06
CA LYS A 55 12.80 -8.49 2.53
C LYS A 55 13.61 -9.60 3.19
N ALA A 56 13.50 -10.84 2.74
CA ALA A 56 14.28 -11.96 3.25
C ALA A 56 15.78 -11.74 3.01
N VAL A 57 16.17 -11.30 1.81
CA VAL A 57 17.56 -10.94 1.48
C VAL A 57 18.07 -9.85 2.44
N SER A 58 17.28 -8.80 2.67
CA SER A 58 17.65 -7.73 3.59
C SER A 58 17.83 -8.24 5.02
N GLU A 59 16.95 -9.11 5.52
CA GLU A 59 17.02 -9.60 6.91
C GLU A 59 18.16 -10.59 7.12
N VAL A 60 18.38 -11.53 6.20
CA VAL A 60 19.49 -12.49 6.25
C VAL A 60 20.84 -11.76 6.20
N SER A 61 20.94 -10.69 5.41
CA SER A 61 22.17 -9.89 5.30
C SER A 61 22.54 -9.15 6.59
N ILE A 62 21.55 -8.83 7.42
CA ILE A 62 21.72 -8.05 8.65
C ILE A 62 21.82 -8.97 9.88
N ASN A 63 21.05 -10.06 9.90
CA ASN A 63 20.89 -10.93 11.06
C ASN A 63 21.50 -12.30 10.82
N GLY A 64 22.62 -12.61 11.48
CA GLY A 64 23.29 -13.91 11.39
C GLY A 64 22.55 -15.10 12.03
N ASN A 65 21.38 -14.89 12.64
CA ASN A 65 20.54 -15.94 13.22
C ASN A 65 19.10 -15.81 12.68
N THR A 66 18.92 -16.17 11.41
CA THR A 66 17.64 -16.16 10.69
C THR A 66 17.08 -17.59 10.58
N SER A 67 15.76 -17.75 10.42
CA SER A 67 15.19 -19.09 10.21
C SER A 67 15.63 -19.67 8.87
N ASN A 68 15.68 -21.00 8.76
CA ASN A 68 16.03 -21.66 7.50
C ASN A 68 15.07 -21.26 6.37
N THR A 69 13.78 -21.11 6.67
CA THR A 69 12.77 -20.64 5.70
C THR A 69 13.07 -19.25 5.16
N LEU A 70 13.57 -18.33 5.99
CA LEU A 70 14.02 -17.01 5.53
C LEU A 70 15.26 -17.09 4.65
N PHE A 71 16.20 -17.99 4.96
CA PHE A 71 17.39 -18.21 4.14
C PHE A 71 17.03 -18.80 2.77
N GLU A 72 16.13 -19.78 2.75
CA GLU A 72 15.63 -20.39 1.51
C GLU A 72 14.86 -19.38 0.66
N LEU A 73 13.97 -18.59 1.27
CA LEU A 73 13.24 -17.51 0.58
C LEU A 73 14.20 -16.45 0.01
N ALA A 74 15.25 -16.07 0.74
CA ALA A 74 16.26 -15.13 0.28
C ALA A 74 17.11 -15.66 -0.89
N SER A 75 17.16 -16.99 -1.05
CA SER A 75 17.94 -17.65 -2.10
C SER A 75 17.21 -17.75 -3.44
N LEU A 76 15.91 -17.40 -3.47
CA LEU A 76 15.10 -17.45 -4.69
C LEU A 76 15.43 -16.31 -5.65
N PHE A 77 15.30 -16.60 -6.94
CA PHE A 77 15.25 -15.61 -8.01
C PHE A 77 13.86 -14.97 -8.11
N LYS A 78 13.79 -13.74 -8.62
CA LYS A 78 12.54 -12.93 -8.73
C LYS A 78 11.43 -13.52 -9.62
N ASN A 79 11.69 -14.63 -10.31
CA ASN A 79 10.75 -15.30 -11.19
C ASN A 79 10.27 -16.65 -10.62
N GLU A 80 10.65 -16.99 -9.38
CA GLU A 80 10.26 -18.23 -8.71
C GLU A 80 9.05 -18.00 -7.78
N GLU A 81 7.99 -17.40 -8.30
CA GLU A 81 6.82 -16.98 -7.52
C GLU A 81 6.10 -18.16 -6.83
N ASP A 82 5.97 -19.31 -7.49
CA ASP A 82 5.35 -20.51 -6.90
C ASP A 82 6.12 -21.00 -5.65
N LEU A 83 7.45 -20.94 -5.69
CA LEU A 83 8.29 -21.29 -4.54
C LEU A 83 8.21 -20.22 -3.46
N ALA A 84 8.18 -18.94 -3.84
CA ALA A 84 7.99 -17.85 -2.90
C ALA A 84 6.66 -17.99 -2.15
N GLU A 85 5.56 -18.33 -2.82
CA GLU A 85 4.26 -18.56 -2.19
C GLU A 85 4.30 -19.72 -1.18
N LYS A 86 4.97 -20.82 -1.53
CA LYS A 86 5.20 -21.92 -0.58
C LYS A 86 5.90 -21.42 0.69
N TYR A 87 6.99 -20.66 0.54
CA TYR A 87 7.72 -20.14 1.70
C TYR A 87 6.93 -19.12 2.52
N ILE A 88 6.04 -18.33 1.91
CA ILE A 88 5.10 -17.49 2.66
C ILE A 88 4.23 -18.33 3.60
N ASN A 89 3.71 -19.47 3.13
CA ASN A 89 2.90 -20.37 3.96
C ASN A 89 3.75 -21.02 5.08
N ASP A 90 5.00 -21.33 4.80
CA ASP A 90 5.94 -21.85 5.80
C ASP A 90 6.24 -20.79 6.87
N LEU A 91 6.42 -19.51 6.50
CA LEU A 91 6.61 -18.40 7.45
C LEU A 91 5.39 -18.17 8.36
N ILE A 92 4.18 -18.46 7.88
CA ILE A 92 2.96 -18.45 8.72
C ILE A 92 3.00 -19.62 9.72
N THR A 93 3.38 -20.80 9.26
CA THR A 93 3.50 -22.01 10.09
C THR A 93 4.56 -21.83 11.19
N GLU A 94 5.67 -21.15 10.86
CA GLU A 94 6.73 -20.77 11.80
C GLU A 94 6.36 -19.60 12.73
N LYS A 95 5.17 -19.00 12.56
CA LYS A 95 4.70 -17.83 13.31
C LYS A 95 5.57 -16.58 13.15
N ILE A 96 6.31 -16.49 12.05
CA ILE A 96 6.99 -15.26 11.62
C ILE A 96 5.97 -14.29 11.03
N MET A 97 4.96 -14.83 10.35
CA MET A 97 3.74 -14.14 9.96
C MET A 97 2.55 -14.67 10.76
N ASP A 98 1.63 -13.79 11.13
CA ASP A 98 0.39 -14.15 11.81
C ASP A 98 -0.82 -13.66 11.00
N SER A 99 -1.52 -14.61 10.37
CA SER A 99 -2.71 -14.31 9.57
C SER A 99 -3.88 -13.82 10.43
N ILE A 100 -3.93 -14.13 11.72
CA ILE A 100 -4.98 -13.70 12.66
C ILE A 100 -4.93 -12.18 12.85
N LEU A 101 -3.79 -11.54 12.60
CA LEU A 101 -3.69 -10.07 12.68
C LEU A 101 -4.57 -9.36 11.66
N LEU A 102 -4.90 -9.99 10.53
CA LEU A 102 -5.86 -9.42 9.55
C LEU A 102 -7.30 -9.33 10.09
N GLU A 103 -7.60 -10.03 11.19
CA GLU A 103 -8.88 -9.93 11.88
C GLU A 103 -8.87 -8.85 12.99
N LYS A 104 -7.71 -8.24 13.26
CA LYS A 104 -7.56 -7.22 14.29
C LYS A 104 -7.79 -5.83 13.69
N LYS A 105 -8.88 -5.19 14.10
CA LYS A 105 -9.27 -3.84 13.67
C LYS A 105 -8.11 -2.84 13.70
N GLN A 106 -7.37 -2.76 14.80
CA GLN A 106 -6.26 -1.80 14.92
C GLN A 106 -5.13 -2.09 13.91
N PHE A 107 -4.71 -3.35 13.80
CA PHE A 107 -3.68 -3.74 12.84
C PHE A 107 -4.08 -3.40 11.39
N MET A 108 -5.35 -3.66 11.04
CA MET A 108 -5.91 -3.31 9.73
C MET A 108 -5.90 -1.80 9.48
N ILE A 109 -6.27 -0.99 10.49
CA ILE A 109 -6.22 0.48 10.41
C ILE A 109 -4.79 0.96 10.19
N ASP A 110 -3.83 0.44 10.95
CA ASP A 110 -2.42 0.83 10.88
C ASP A 110 -1.83 0.49 9.50
N CYS A 111 -2.09 -0.73 9.02
CA CYS A 111 -1.67 -1.16 7.69
C CYS A 111 -2.31 -0.32 6.58
N LYS A 112 -3.62 -0.07 6.64
CA LYS A 112 -4.32 0.76 5.65
C LYS A 112 -3.75 2.17 5.61
N ASN A 113 -3.46 2.78 6.76
CA ASN A 113 -2.86 4.11 6.82
C ASN A 113 -1.45 4.13 6.22
N LYS A 114 -0.63 3.11 6.52
CA LYS A 114 0.73 2.97 6.00
C LYS A 114 0.75 2.78 4.48
N TYR A 115 -0.03 1.84 3.97
CA TYR A 115 -0.08 1.56 2.54
C TYR A 115 -0.75 2.68 1.75
N LEU A 116 -1.76 3.37 2.31
CA LEU A 116 -2.34 4.56 1.69
C LEU A 116 -1.30 5.67 1.51
N TYR A 117 -0.50 5.94 2.56
CA TYR A 117 0.58 6.92 2.50
C TYR A 117 1.56 6.59 1.37
N ILE A 118 2.07 5.34 1.35
CA ILE A 118 3.03 4.90 0.33
C ILE A 118 2.43 4.95 -1.08
N ALA A 119 1.18 4.51 -1.26
CA ALA A 119 0.48 4.55 -2.53
C ALA A 119 0.32 5.97 -3.07
N LEU A 120 -0.16 6.90 -2.24
CA LEU A 120 -0.36 8.28 -2.65
C LEU A 120 0.95 9.04 -2.81
N LEU A 121 1.99 8.74 -2.03
CA LEU A 121 3.32 9.33 -2.22
C LEU A 121 3.93 8.86 -3.54
N TRP A 122 3.82 7.56 -3.85
CA TRP A 122 4.29 7.01 -5.11
C TRP A 122 3.60 7.65 -6.30
N LEU A 123 2.28 7.81 -6.25
CA LEU A 123 1.49 8.47 -7.28
C LEU A 123 1.86 9.94 -7.44
N TYR A 124 2.06 10.66 -6.33
CA TYR A 124 2.46 12.06 -6.33
C TYR A 124 3.80 12.25 -7.06
N GLN A 125 4.76 11.32 -6.87
CA GLN A 125 6.06 11.37 -7.53
C GLN A 125 6.07 10.76 -8.95
N ASN A 126 5.07 9.94 -9.30
CA ASN A 126 4.96 9.24 -10.60
C ASN A 126 3.61 9.50 -11.30
N PRO A 127 3.21 10.77 -11.48
CA PRO A 127 1.85 11.15 -11.87
C PRO A 127 1.31 10.51 -13.16
N LYS A 128 2.22 10.27 -14.13
CA LYS A 128 1.89 9.78 -15.48
C LYS A 128 1.84 8.25 -15.61
N LYS A 129 2.33 7.49 -14.62
CA LYS A 129 2.49 6.03 -14.74
C LYS A 129 1.17 5.23 -14.65
N TYR A 130 0.07 5.86 -14.23
CA TYR A 130 -1.17 5.15 -13.85
C TYR A 130 -2.42 5.74 -14.51
N ASN A 131 -2.33 6.08 -15.79
CA ASN A 131 -3.46 6.62 -16.56
C ASN A 131 -4.52 5.57 -16.93
N HIS A 132 -4.24 4.27 -16.72
CA HIS A 132 -5.09 3.15 -17.16
C HIS A 132 -5.36 2.18 -16.00
N PRO A 133 -6.46 2.35 -15.25
CA PRO A 133 -6.84 1.50 -14.13
C PRO A 133 -7.36 0.14 -14.61
N LYS A 134 -7.37 -0.88 -13.74
CA LYS A 134 -7.79 -2.26 -14.09
C LYS A 134 -9.23 -2.35 -14.64
N ARG A 135 -10.10 -1.40 -14.28
CA ARG A 135 -11.54 -1.45 -14.58
C ARG A 135 -11.95 -0.82 -15.90
N TYR A 136 -11.07 -0.06 -16.55
CA TYR A 136 -11.42 0.67 -17.77
C TYR A 136 -10.66 0.09 -18.97
N ASP A 137 -11.37 -0.74 -19.74
CA ASP A 137 -10.92 -1.29 -21.02
C ASP A 137 -10.95 -0.26 -22.17
N SER A 138 -11.34 0.99 -21.90
CA SER A 138 -11.57 2.00 -22.92
C SER A 138 -10.38 2.95 -23.10
N GLU A 139 -9.86 2.95 -24.32
CA GLU A 139 -9.15 4.01 -25.06
C GLU A 139 -8.65 5.25 -24.28
N LEU A 140 -7.32 5.36 -24.18
CA LEU A 140 -6.46 6.56 -24.35
C LEU A 140 -6.76 7.88 -23.60
N LYS A 141 -7.86 8.04 -22.86
CA LYS A 141 -8.08 9.25 -22.03
C LYS A 141 -7.30 9.14 -20.74
N GLU A 142 -6.38 10.08 -20.53
CA GLU A 142 -5.68 10.21 -19.25
C GLU A 142 -6.69 10.48 -18.14
N ILE A 143 -6.65 9.67 -17.08
CA ILE A 143 -7.43 9.92 -15.88
C ILE A 143 -6.83 11.11 -15.13
N ASP A 144 -7.69 12.05 -14.74
CA ASP A 144 -7.30 13.20 -13.95
C ASP A 144 -6.76 12.81 -12.56
N TYR A 145 -5.96 13.70 -11.97
CA TYR A 145 -5.33 13.45 -10.67
C TYR A 145 -6.34 13.21 -9.56
N SER A 146 -7.43 13.98 -9.56
CA SER A 146 -8.51 13.89 -8.57
C SER A 146 -9.13 12.49 -8.52
N THR A 147 -9.36 11.87 -9.68
CA THR A 147 -9.97 10.55 -9.80
C THR A 147 -9.00 9.47 -9.30
N LYS A 148 -7.71 9.53 -9.68
CA LYS A 148 -6.71 8.59 -9.16
C LYS A 148 -6.59 8.65 -7.63
N VAL A 149 -6.53 9.86 -7.07
CA VAL A 149 -6.47 10.07 -5.62
C VAL A 149 -7.73 9.54 -4.95
N TYR A 150 -8.90 9.84 -5.52
CA TYR A 150 -10.18 9.35 -5.03
C TYR A 150 -10.23 7.82 -4.96
N ASP A 151 -9.88 7.15 -6.06
CA ASP A 151 -9.93 5.69 -6.17
C ASP A 151 -9.00 5.03 -5.16
N VAL A 152 -7.78 5.54 -5.02
CA VAL A 152 -6.80 5.00 -4.07
C VAL A 152 -7.28 5.19 -2.63
N ILE A 153 -7.75 6.37 -2.24
CA ILE A 153 -8.28 6.56 -0.87
C ILE A 153 -9.48 5.64 -0.62
N TRP A 154 -10.30 5.42 -1.64
CA TRP A 154 -11.47 4.54 -1.54
C TRP A 154 -11.09 3.06 -1.44
N ASP A 155 -10.03 2.60 -2.10
CA ASP A 155 -9.51 1.23 -1.93
C ASP A 155 -9.22 0.95 -0.45
N PHE A 156 -8.64 1.91 0.27
CA PHE A 156 -8.33 1.78 1.70
C PHE A 156 -9.51 2.07 2.64
N LYS A 157 -10.71 2.31 2.08
CA LYS A 157 -11.95 2.60 2.84
C LYS A 157 -11.79 3.73 3.86
N ILE A 158 -10.99 4.74 3.53
CA ILE A 158 -10.83 5.98 4.32
C ILE A 158 -10.35 5.69 5.77
N PRO A 159 -9.07 5.30 5.96
CA PRO A 159 -8.58 4.81 7.24
C PRO A 159 -8.27 5.88 8.30
N SER A 160 -8.40 7.17 7.95
CA SER A 160 -8.08 8.28 8.83
C SER A 160 -8.89 9.55 8.50
N ILE A 161 -8.86 10.52 9.42
CA ILE A 161 -9.44 11.86 9.21
C ILE A 161 -8.77 12.57 8.02
N PRO A 162 -7.42 12.64 7.91
CA PRO A 162 -6.78 13.21 6.73
C PRO A 162 -7.22 12.55 5.42
N ALA A 163 -7.35 11.22 5.39
CA ALA A 163 -7.82 10.51 4.20
C ALA A 163 -9.25 10.92 3.82
N ARG A 164 -10.15 11.09 4.80
CA ARG A 164 -11.53 11.53 4.57
C ARG A 164 -11.55 12.93 3.97
N ASP A 165 -10.85 13.85 4.60
CA ASP A 165 -10.88 15.27 4.22
C ASP A 165 -10.24 15.48 2.85
N PHE A 166 -9.14 14.77 2.57
CA PHE A 166 -8.50 14.83 1.27
C PHE A 166 -9.32 14.15 0.16
N ARG A 167 -10.03 13.05 0.46
CA ARG A 167 -10.99 12.45 -0.49
C ARG A 167 -12.12 13.42 -0.80
N TYR A 168 -12.71 14.06 0.21
CA TYR A 168 -13.79 15.03 0.01
C TYR A 168 -13.33 16.22 -0.84
N PHE A 169 -12.13 16.74 -0.56
CA PHE A 169 -11.49 17.75 -1.40
C PHE A 169 -11.33 17.26 -2.84
N SER A 170 -10.80 16.06 -3.04
CA SER A 170 -10.55 15.49 -4.38
C SER A 170 -11.82 15.24 -5.18
N MET A 171 -12.96 14.97 -4.54
CA MET A 171 -14.26 14.82 -5.20
C MET A 171 -14.87 16.16 -5.64
N THR A 172 -14.60 17.22 -4.90
CA THR A 172 -15.31 18.51 -5.05
C THR A 172 -14.47 19.55 -5.77
N PHE A 173 -13.17 19.35 -5.86
CA PHE A 173 -12.23 20.27 -6.48
C PHE A 173 -11.99 19.90 -7.95
N GLU A 174 -12.50 20.72 -8.86
CA GLU A 174 -12.22 20.58 -10.29
C GLU A 174 -10.80 21.06 -10.60
N VAL A 175 -9.94 20.14 -11.04
CA VAL A 175 -8.55 20.43 -11.41
C VAL A 175 -8.50 20.99 -12.83
N THR A 176 -7.96 22.20 -12.95
CA THR A 176 -7.73 22.94 -14.20
C THR A 176 -6.27 23.37 -14.25
N GLU A 177 -5.77 23.79 -15.42
CA GLU A 177 -4.40 24.30 -15.57
C GLU A 177 -4.09 25.47 -14.60
N LYS A 178 -5.09 26.30 -14.29
CA LYS A 178 -4.93 27.49 -13.44
C LYS A 178 -4.82 27.18 -11.94
N ASN A 179 -5.34 26.04 -11.49
CA ASN A 179 -5.43 25.68 -10.07
C ASN A 179 -4.75 24.35 -9.73
N GLN A 180 -4.07 23.72 -10.69
CA GLN A 180 -3.34 22.47 -10.51
C GLN A 180 -2.33 22.55 -9.36
N GLU A 181 -1.60 23.67 -9.23
CA GLU A 181 -0.64 23.86 -8.14
C GLU A 181 -1.32 23.85 -6.77
N LEU A 182 -2.53 24.40 -6.64
CA LEU A 182 -3.29 24.35 -5.40
C LEU A 182 -3.67 22.92 -5.03
N PHE A 183 -4.07 22.10 -6.00
CA PHE A 183 -4.35 20.68 -5.78
C PHE A 183 -3.10 19.93 -5.32
N LEU A 184 -1.96 20.16 -5.98
CA LEU A 184 -0.68 19.53 -5.60
C LEU A 184 -0.23 19.94 -4.20
N ASN A 185 -0.39 21.21 -3.83
CA ASN A 185 -0.09 21.69 -2.47
C ASN A 185 -0.98 21.03 -1.42
N ARG A 186 -2.26 20.81 -1.71
CA ARG A 186 -3.17 20.07 -0.82
C ARG A 186 -2.83 18.58 -0.73
N TRP A 187 -2.42 17.96 -1.83
CA TRP A 187 -1.90 16.60 -1.81
C TRP A 187 -0.64 16.51 -0.95
N ASN A 188 0.32 17.42 -1.12
CA ASN A 188 1.53 17.45 -0.31
C ASN A 188 1.20 17.65 1.19
N GLN A 189 0.25 18.51 1.53
CA GLN A 189 -0.22 18.66 2.90
C GLN A 189 -0.79 17.36 3.46
N PHE A 190 -1.65 16.67 2.70
CA PHE A 190 -2.17 15.36 3.10
C PHE A 190 -1.04 14.35 3.35
N LEU A 191 -0.01 14.32 2.51
CA LEU A 191 1.13 13.41 2.68
C LEU A 191 1.89 13.70 3.99
N GLU A 192 2.08 14.97 4.33
CA GLU A 192 2.72 15.36 5.59
C GLU A 192 1.89 14.99 6.82
N GLU A 193 0.56 15.18 6.76
CA GLU A 193 -0.37 14.76 7.82
C GLU A 193 -0.39 13.25 7.99
N GLN A 194 -0.48 12.51 6.88
CA GLN A 194 -0.52 11.05 6.87
C GLN A 194 0.82 10.45 7.35
N LYS A 195 1.96 11.08 7.03
CA LYS A 195 3.28 10.69 7.52
C LYS A 195 3.37 10.73 9.05
N GLN A 196 2.65 11.63 9.72
CA GLN A 196 2.62 11.64 11.20
C GLN A 196 1.84 10.46 11.80
N ILE A 197 0.92 9.86 11.04
CA ILE A 197 0.12 8.70 11.47
C ILE A 197 0.92 7.39 11.33
N VAL A 198 1.78 7.31 10.31
CA VAL A 198 2.47 6.07 9.89
C VAL A 198 3.80 5.83 10.63
N LYS A 199 4.23 6.78 11.49
CA LYS A 199 5.47 6.69 12.26
C LYS A 199 5.50 5.53 13.26
#